data_AF-A0A0F9D501-F1
#
_entry.id   AF-A0A0F9D501-F1
#
_cell.length_a   1.000
_cell.length_b   1.000
_cell.length_c   1.000
_cell.angle_alpha   90.00
_cell.angle_beta   90.00
_cell.angle_gamma   90.00
#
_symmetry.space_group_name_H-M   'P 1'
#
loop_
_entity.id
_entity.type
_entity.pdbx_description
1 polymer ?
#
loop_
_entity_poly.entity_id
_entity_poly.type
_entity_poly.pdbx_seq_one_letter_code
_entity_poly.pdbx_strand_id
1 'polypeptide(L)' 'MTPAEFREALKRQGLTQGELGRLTHSSKSMVNRWYNGVHKVPGSVEAFLELREGRVPLGRVRKVAPGPS' A
#
# COMPACT_ATOMS: atom_id res chain seq x y z
N MET A 1 7.17 -4.31 -4.45
CA MET A 1 8.25 -3.46 -3.88
C MET A 1 9.21 -4.28 -3.03
N THR A 2 10.45 -3.83 -2.92
CA THR A 2 11.49 -4.41 -2.07
C THR A 2 11.35 -3.93 -0.61
N PRO A 3 11.98 -4.61 0.37
CA PRO A 3 11.97 -4.15 1.75
C PRO A 3 12.59 -2.75 1.92
N ALA A 4 13.63 -2.42 1.15
CA ALA A 4 14.23 -1.09 1.16
C ALA A 4 13.23 -0.02 0.67
N GLU A 5 12.55 -0.26 -0.45
CA GLU A 5 11.52 0.64 -0.98
C GLU A 5 10.35 0.82 0.00
N PHE A 6 9.94 -0.26 0.67
CA PHE A 6 8.89 -0.22 1.68
C PHE A 6 9.27 0.66 2.88
N ARG A 7 10.50 0.51 3.39
CA ARG A 7 11.01 1.35 4.50
C ARG A 7 11.06 2.82 4.13
N GLU A 8 11.55 3.12 2.92
CA GLU A 8 11.57 4.49 2.42
C GLU A 8 10.17 5.05 2.19
N ALA A 9 9.21 4.25 1.72
CA ALA A 9 7.82 4.67 1.58
C ALA A 9 7.21 5.04 2.95
N LEU A 10 7.40 4.22 3.98
CA LEU A 10 6.94 4.53 5.34
C LEU A 10 7.57 5.83 5.88
N LYS A 11 8.89 5.98 5.71
CA LYS A 11 9.63 7.17 6.15
C LYS A 11 9.15 8.44 5.45
N ARG A 12 9.05 8.42 4.11
CA ARG A 12 8.59 9.57 3.32
C ARG A 12 7.19 10.02 3.70
N GLN A 13 6.31 9.07 4.00
CA GLN A 13 4.92 9.38 4.33
C GLN A 13 4.64 9.49 5.83
N GLY A 14 5.69 9.51 6.67
CA GLY A 14 5.59 9.69 8.12
C GLY A 14 4.83 8.58 8.84
N LEU A 15 4.79 7.36 8.29
CA LEU A 15 4.06 6.24 8.87
C LEU A 15 4.95 5.35 9.73
N THR A 16 4.48 5.02 10.92
CA THR A 16 5.01 3.92 11.71
C THR A 16 4.45 2.57 11.23
N GLN A 17 5.14 1.46 11.56
CA GLN A 17 4.64 0.11 11.26
C GLN A 17 3.27 -0.17 11.91
N GLY A 18 3.03 0.40 13.11
CA GLY A 18 1.77 0.22 13.84
C GLY A 18 0.60 0.96 13.17
N GLU A 19 0.84 2.17 12.69
CA GLU A 19 -0.16 2.93 11.92
C GLU A 19 -0.49 2.26 10.60
N LEU A 20 0.53 1.81 9.87
CA LEU A 20 0.29 1.05 8.64
C LEU A 20 -0.55 -0.20 8.93
N GLY A 21 -0.21 -0.97 9.97
CA GLY A 21 -0.98 -2.15 10.36
C GLY A 21 -2.45 -1.83 10.64
N ARG A 22 -2.74 -0.72 11.32
CA ARG A 22 -4.12 -0.26 11.54
C ARG A 22 -4.83 0.09 10.23
N LEU A 23 -4.17 0.80 9.32
CA LEU A 23 -4.75 1.24 8.05
C LEU A 23 -5.00 0.10 7.06
N THR A 24 -4.17 -0.95 7.11
CA THR A 24 -4.24 -2.09 6.20
C THR A 24 -4.82 -3.35 6.86
N HIS A 25 -5.46 -3.21 8.03
CA HIS A 25 -6.00 -4.32 8.82
C HIS A 25 -5.02 -5.49 9.01
N SER A 26 -3.75 -5.16 9.20
CA SER A 26 -2.65 -6.10 9.33
C SER A 26 -2.03 -6.02 10.73
N SER A 27 -1.63 -7.15 11.29
CA SER A 27 -0.96 -7.14 12.60
C SER A 27 0.42 -6.47 12.50
N LYS A 28 0.86 -5.80 13.57
CA LYS A 28 2.19 -5.20 13.64
C LYS A 28 3.30 -6.22 13.36
N SER A 29 3.14 -7.45 13.83
CA SER A 29 4.08 -8.55 13.58
C SER A 29 4.17 -8.91 12.09
N MET A 30 3.05 -8.86 11.36
CA MET A 30 3.04 -9.10 9.91
C MET A 30 3.75 -7.95 9.18
N VAL A 31 3.46 -6.70 9.54
CA VAL A 31 4.15 -5.53 8.98
C VAL A 31 5.66 -5.59 9.22
N ASN A 32 6.08 -6.03 10.41
CA ASN A 32 7.50 -6.21 10.73
C ASN A 32 8.17 -7.29 9.85
N ARG A 33 7.46 -8.35 9.48
CA ARG A 33 7.98 -9.36 8.54
C ARG A 33 8.21 -8.78 7.15
N TRP A 34 7.35 -7.88 6.69
CA TRP A 34 7.55 -7.15 5.42
C TRP A 34 8.72 -6.17 5.52
N TYR A 35 8.78 -5.43 6.63
CA TYR A 35 9.83 -4.44 6.90
C TYR A 35 11.24 -5.03 6.87
N ASN A 36 11.40 -6.26 7.38
CA ASN A 36 12.67 -6.98 7.39
C ASN A 36 12.87 -7.90 6.18
N GLY A 37 11.92 -7.94 5.23
CA GLY A 37 12.01 -8.76 4.03
C GLY A 37 11.86 -10.27 4.24
N VAL A 38 11.35 -10.70 5.41
CA VAL A 38 11.01 -12.11 5.67
C VAL A 38 9.86 -12.56 4.77
N HIS A 39 8.90 -11.66 4.53
CA HIS A 39 7.81 -11.87 3.59
C HIS A 39 7.73 -10.71 2.60
N LYS A 40 7.29 -11.00 1.38
CA LYS A 40 6.98 -9.96 0.38
C LYS A 40 5.82 -9.08 0.88
N VAL A 41 5.89 -7.79 0.58
CA VAL A 41 4.77 -6.86 0.80
C VAL A 41 3.58 -7.29 -0.09
N PRO A 42 2.35 -7.40 0.46
CA PRO A 42 1.18 -7.71 -0.35
C PRO A 42 0.88 -6.60 -1.36
N GLY A 43 0.46 -6.97 -2.57
CA GLY A 43 0.17 -5.99 -3.64
C GLY A 43 -0.91 -4.95 -3.27
N SER A 44 -1.87 -5.30 -2.41
CA SER A 44 -2.86 -4.35 -1.89
C SER A 44 -2.24 -3.28 -0.99
N VAL A 45 -1.20 -3.62 -0.23
CA VAL A 45 -0.45 -2.67 0.62
C VAL A 45 0.43 -1.79 -0.26
N GLU A 46 1.05 -2.35 -1.29
CA GLU A 46 1.79 -1.56 -2.29
C GLU A 46 0.88 -0.52 -2.95
N ALA A 47 -0.28 -0.95 -3.47
CA ALA A 47 -1.26 -0.07 -4.09
C ALA A 47 -1.78 1.00 -3.12
N PHE A 48 -2.03 0.64 -1.85
CA PHE A 48 -2.43 1.61 -0.82
C PHE A 48 -1.38 2.71 -0.62
N LEU A 49 -0.10 2.32 -0.50
CA LEU A 49 0.99 3.28 -0.32
C LEU A 49 1.16 4.20 -1.54
N GLU A 50 1.00 3.67 -2.76
CA GLU A 50 1.05 4.44 -4.01
C GLU A 50 -0.10 5.44 -4.13
N LEU A 51 -1.33 5.01 -3.80
CA LEU A 51 -2.52 5.87 -3.80
C LEU A 51 -2.35 7.02 -2.80
N ARG A 52 -1.86 6.71 -1.60
CA ARG A 52 -1.63 7.72 -0.55
C ARG A 52 -0.53 8.71 -0.91
N GLU A 53 0.49 8.27 -1.65
CA GLU A 53 1.56 9.16 -2.15
C GLU A 53 1.10 10.04 -3.32
N GLY A 54 -0.16 9.90 -3.79
CA GLY A 54 -0.68 10.65 -4.93
C GLY A 54 -0.06 10.24 -6.26
N ARG A 55 0.61 9.07 -6.33
CA ARG A 55 1.31 8.58 -7.53
C ARG A 55 0.41 7.84 -8.51
N VAL A 56 -0.86 7.65 -8.19
CA VAL A 56 -1.82 7.04 -9.11
C VAL A 56 -2.63 8.16 -9.80
N PRO A 57 -2.50 8.35 -11.13
CA PRO A 57 -3.51 9.09 -11.85
C PRO A 57 -4.81 8.30 -11.76
N LEU A 58 -5.84 8.87 -11.13
CA LEU A 58 -7.20 8.32 -11.04
C LEU A 58 -7.91 8.17 -12.41
N GLY A 59 -7.17 8.22 -13.52
CA GLY A 59 -7.67 8.18 -14.90
C GLY A 59 -7.88 6.78 -15.48
N ARG A 60 -7.82 5.70 -14.70
CA ARG A 60 -8.16 4.35 -15.20
C ARG A 60 -9.29 3.68 -14.41
N VAL A 61 -10.27 4.45 -13.98
CA VAL A 61 -11.62 3.90 -13.80
C VAL A 61 -12.30 4.02 -15.16
N ARG A 62 -12.28 2.94 -15.96
CA ARG A 62 -13.11 2.88 -17.17
C ARG A 62 -14.55 3.12 -16.72
N LYS A 63 -15.14 4.22 -17.19
CA LYS A 63 -16.57 4.49 -17.10
C LYS A 63 -17.30 3.22 -17.59
N VAL A 64 -17.90 2.47 -16.68
CA VAL A 64 -18.80 1.38 -17.05
C VAL A 64 -19.98 2.07 -17.73
N ALA A 65 -20.10 1.90 -19.05
CA ALA A 65 -21.24 2.42 -19.78
C ALA A 65 -22.52 1.81 -19.17
N PRO A 66 -23.60 2.60 -18.98
CA PRO A 66 -24.89 2.01 -18.64
C PRO A 66 -25.29 1.06 -19.77
N GLY A 67 -25.58 -0.20 -19.41
CA GLY A 67 -26.07 -1.19 -20.37
C GLY A 67 -27.41 -0.74 -20.98
N PRO A 68 -27.71 -1.17 -22.22
CA PRO A 68 -28.94 -0.77 -22.89
C PRO A 68 -30.15 -1.32 -22.14
N SER A 69 -31.20 -0.49 -22.09
CA SER A 69 -32.51 -0.78 -21.49
C SER A 69 -33.25 -1.91 -22.20
#